data_AF-A0A4R5G898-F1
#
_entry.id   AF-A0A4R5G898-F1
#
_cell.length_a   1.000
_cell.length_b   1.000
_cell.length_c   1.000
_cell.angle_alpha   90.00
_cell.angle_beta   90.00
_cell.angle_gamma   90.00
#
_symmetry.space_group_name_H-M   'P 1'
#
loop_
_entity.id
_entity.type
_entity.pdbx_description
1 polymer ?
#
loop_
_entity_poly.entity_id
_entity_poly.type
_entity_poly.pdbx_seq_one_letter_code
_entity_poly.pdbx_strand_id
1 'polypeptide(L)'
;MGRTRMPPLGAPPMYSTLATLLLALLALLTALWHFTLGAVDYTGAGRYAGLALMLLAGLMLVYGVLTLIRYVEAQDALTDTHPRTPMYNTPHQGRVPRIGVGLAALLGLADLAFAVAAQVPFWHVAGLLLAGLVARQALRIRPERSEDEF
;
A
#
# COMPACT_ATOMS: atom_id res chain seq x y z
N MET A 1 30.98 10.25 -17.01
CA MET A 1 29.82 9.65 -17.71
C MET A 1 29.60 8.26 -17.16
N GLY A 2 28.79 8.14 -16.09
CA GLY A 2 28.39 6.84 -15.55
C GLY A 2 27.41 6.18 -16.51
N ARG A 3 27.75 5.00 -17.02
CA ARG A 3 26.80 4.16 -17.75
C ARG A 3 25.74 3.71 -16.75
N THR A 4 24.53 4.29 -16.84
CA THR A 4 23.35 3.72 -16.21
C THR A 4 23.20 2.29 -16.72
N ARG A 5 23.49 1.29 -15.89
CA ARG A 5 23.18 -0.10 -16.23
C ARG A 5 21.66 -0.21 -16.18
N MET A 6 21.02 -0.08 -17.35
CA MET A 6 19.62 -0.45 -17.48
C MET A 6 19.49 -1.92 -17.07
N PRO A 7 18.49 -2.28 -16.25
CA PRO A 7 18.24 -3.68 -15.94
C PRO A 7 18.05 -4.46 -17.24
N PRO A 8 18.51 -5.72 -17.29
CA PRO A 8 18.41 -6.52 -18.50
C PRO A 8 16.94 -6.59 -18.97
N LEU A 9 16.74 -6.57 -20.29
CA LEU A 9 15.42 -6.74 -20.89
C LEU A 9 14.80 -8.04 -20.36
N GLY A 10 13.58 -7.97 -19.83
CA GLY A 10 12.89 -9.11 -19.20
C GLY A 10 13.20 -9.33 -17.72
N ALA A 11 13.97 -8.48 -17.04
CA ALA A 11 14.10 -8.54 -15.58
C ALA A 11 12.71 -8.34 -14.92
N PRO A 12 12.33 -9.20 -13.96
CA PRO A 12 11.03 -9.09 -13.31
C PRO A 12 10.93 -7.78 -12.52
N PRO A 13 9.88 -6.96 -12.72
CA PRO A 13 9.71 -5.74 -11.96
C PRO A 13 9.39 -6.06 -10.50
N MET A 14 9.70 -5.15 -9.58
CA MET A 14 9.39 -5.29 -8.15
C MET A 14 7.90 -5.66 -7.89
N TYR A 15 7.01 -5.18 -8.76
CA TYR A 15 5.57 -5.44 -8.64
C TYR A 15 5.15 -6.87 -8.97
N SER A 16 6.01 -7.71 -9.57
CA SER A 16 5.67 -9.09 -9.95
C SER A 16 5.76 -10.11 -8.80
N THR A 17 6.08 -9.67 -7.58
CA THR A 17 6.31 -10.58 -6.46
C THR A 17 5.03 -10.89 -5.68
N LEU A 18 4.98 -12.08 -5.05
CA LEU A 18 3.92 -12.44 -4.09
C LEU A 18 3.82 -11.41 -2.95
N ALA A 19 4.94 -10.78 -2.58
CA ALA A 19 4.95 -9.74 -1.56
C ALA A 19 4.10 -8.52 -1.96
N THR A 20 4.12 -8.14 -3.24
CA THR A 20 3.29 -7.06 -3.80
C THR A 20 1.82 -7.44 -3.85
N LEU A 21 1.49 -8.68 -4.24
CA LEU A 21 0.11 -9.18 -4.18
C LEU A 21 -0.43 -9.12 -2.74
N LEU A 22 0.33 -9.64 -1.78
CA LEU A 22 -0.07 -9.62 -0.37
C LEU A 22 -0.24 -8.19 0.16
N LEU A 23 0.64 -7.26 -0.23
CA LEU A 23 0.49 -5.85 0.11
C LEU A 23 -0.82 -5.27 -0.43
N ALA A 24 -1.14 -5.54 -1.69
CA ALA A 24 -2.37 -5.06 -2.31
C ALA A 24 -3.61 -5.61 -1.59
N LEU A 25 -3.65 -6.92 -1.34
CA LEU A 25 -4.77 -7.57 -0.64
C LEU A 25 -4.91 -7.05 0.80
N LEU A 26 -3.81 -6.89 1.53
CA LEU A 26 -3.83 -6.31 2.88
C LEU A 26 -4.31 -4.86 2.86
N ALA A 27 -3.89 -4.05 1.89
CA ALA A 27 -4.35 -2.67 1.75
C ALA A 27 -5.86 -2.60 1.48
N LEU A 28 -6.39 -3.46 0.60
CA LEU A 28 -7.83 -3.56 0.34
C LEU A 28 -8.61 -3.96 1.60
N LEU A 29 -8.16 -5.00 2.31
CA LEU A 29 -8.79 -5.44 3.55
C LEU A 29 -8.76 -4.34 4.63
N THR A 30 -7.61 -3.69 4.79
CA THR A 30 -7.42 -2.59 5.75
C THR A 30 -8.34 -1.42 5.43
N ALA A 31 -8.46 -1.06 4.15
CA ALA A 31 -9.35 -0.01 3.71
C ALA A 31 -10.83 -0.32 4.01
N LEU A 32 -11.29 -1.52 3.66
CA LEU A 32 -12.67 -1.94 3.93
C LEU A 32 -12.97 -1.93 5.44
N TRP A 33 -12.05 -2.43 6.25
CA TRP A 33 -12.18 -2.43 7.71
C TRP A 33 -12.35 -1.02 8.28
N HIS A 34 -11.47 -0.08 7.89
CA HIS A 34 -11.52 1.29 8.42
C HIS A 34 -12.68 2.11 7.84
N PHE A 35 -13.19 1.78 6.65
CA PHE A 35 -14.45 2.32 6.17
C PHE A 35 -15.61 1.90 7.09
N THR A 36 -15.68 0.63 7.45
CA THR A 36 -16.72 0.11 8.35
C THR A 36 -16.62 0.76 9.73
N LEU A 37 -15.42 0.84 10.31
CA LEU A 37 -15.20 1.54 11.58
C LEU A 37 -15.61 3.02 11.51
N GLY A 38 -15.12 3.73 10.51
CA GLY A 38 -15.44 5.14 10.32
C GLY A 38 -16.93 5.40 10.17
N ALA A 39 -17.68 4.48 9.53
CA ALA A 39 -19.12 4.56 9.40
C ALA A 39 -19.87 4.25 10.71
N VAL A 40 -19.41 3.26 11.49
CA VAL A 40 -19.99 2.89 12.79
C VAL A 40 -19.80 4.02 13.80
N ASP A 41 -18.59 4.57 13.91
CA ASP A 41 -18.27 5.61 14.88
C ASP A 41 -18.67 7.02 14.43
N TYR A 42 -19.13 7.18 13.18
CA TYR A 42 -19.51 8.47 12.60
C TYR A 42 -20.51 9.26 13.45
N THR A 43 -21.49 8.56 14.05
CA THR A 43 -22.54 9.18 14.87
C THR A 43 -22.15 9.32 16.34
N GLY A 44 -21.30 8.42 16.85
CA GLY A 44 -20.97 8.30 18.27
C GLY A 44 -19.71 9.02 18.71
N ALA A 45 -18.61 8.89 17.96
CA ALA A 45 -17.29 9.41 18.33
C ALA A 45 -16.98 10.79 17.69
N GLY A 46 -17.76 11.18 16.68
CA GLY A 46 -17.68 12.49 16.03
C GLY A 46 -17.73 12.39 14.49
N ARG A 47 -18.49 13.27 13.86
CA ARG A 47 -18.71 13.22 12.40
C ARG A 47 -17.45 13.49 11.59
N TYR A 48 -16.69 14.53 11.96
CA TYR A 48 -15.45 14.89 11.26
C TYR A 48 -14.36 13.83 11.41
N ALA A 49 -14.32 13.21 12.59
CA ALA A 49 -13.46 12.08 12.91
C ALA A 49 -13.72 10.87 12.01
N GLY A 50 -14.97 10.39 12.00
CA GLY A 50 -15.39 9.30 11.14
C GLY A 50 -15.13 9.60 9.66
N LEU A 51 -15.39 10.83 9.21
CA LEU A 51 -15.08 11.27 7.84
C LEU A 51 -13.60 11.24 7.51
N ALA A 52 -12.73 11.67 8.42
CA ALA A 52 -11.29 11.62 8.22
C ALA A 52 -10.80 10.17 8.10
N LEU A 53 -11.31 9.26 8.95
CA LEU A 53 -10.96 7.84 8.89
C LEU A 53 -11.44 7.20 7.59
N MET A 54 -12.68 7.49 7.17
CA MET A 54 -13.23 7.05 5.88
C MET A 54 -12.46 7.60 4.68
N LEU A 55 -12.00 8.86 4.74
CA LEU A 55 -11.18 9.45 3.68
C LEU A 55 -9.83 8.73 3.56
N LEU A 56 -9.13 8.49 4.67
CA LEU A 56 -7.87 7.77 4.67
C LEU A 56 -8.05 6.31 4.21
N ALA A 57 -9.14 5.66 4.61
CA ALA A 57 -9.54 4.35 4.12
C ALA A 57 -9.75 4.37 2.60
N GLY A 58 -10.40 5.40 2.04
CA GLY A 58 -10.54 5.61 0.60
C GLY A 58 -9.22 5.73 -0.14
N LEU A 59 -8.26 6.48 0.41
CA LEU A 59 -6.91 6.57 -0.17
C LEU A 59 -6.17 5.23 -0.12
N MET A 60 -6.29 4.48 0.99
CA MET A 60 -5.73 3.13 1.10
C MET A 60 -6.38 2.14 0.12
N LEU A 61 -7.68 2.28 -0.14
CA LEU A 61 -8.40 1.48 -1.14
C LEU A 61 -7.82 1.72 -2.53
N VAL A 62 -7.70 3.00 -2.93
CA VAL A 62 -7.10 3.39 -4.21
C VAL A 62 -5.67 2.86 -4.33
N TYR A 63 -4.87 3.00 -3.27
CA TYR A 63 -3.53 2.45 -3.21
C TYR A 63 -3.51 0.92 -3.42
N GLY A 64 -4.39 0.18 -2.74
CA GLY A 64 -4.52 -1.27 -2.89
C GLY A 64 -4.92 -1.69 -4.30
N VAL A 65 -5.93 -1.03 -4.89
CA VAL A 65 -6.39 -1.31 -6.26
C VAL A 65 -5.27 -1.05 -7.27
N LEU A 66 -4.61 0.10 -7.20
CA LEU A 66 -3.52 0.44 -8.13
C LEU A 66 -2.34 -0.55 -7.97
N THR A 67 -2.03 -0.96 -6.75
CA THR A 67 -0.97 -1.96 -6.50
C THR A 67 -1.35 -3.33 -7.08
N LEU A 68 -2.62 -3.74 -6.98
CA LEU A 68 -3.12 -4.99 -7.56
C LEU A 68 -3.07 -4.96 -9.09
N ILE A 69 -3.52 -3.87 -9.71
CA ILE A 69 -3.43 -3.68 -11.17
C ILE A 69 -1.98 -3.80 -11.63
N ARG A 70 -1.05 -3.14 -10.92
CA ARG A 70 0.39 -3.22 -11.25
C ARG A 70 0.96 -4.63 -11.09
N TYR A 71 0.49 -5.40 -10.12
CA TYR A 71 0.87 -6.81 -9.99
C TYR A 71 0.38 -7.63 -11.20
N VAL A 72 -0.89 -7.48 -11.61
CA VAL A 72 -1.46 -8.20 -12.77
C VAL A 72 -0.75 -7.81 -14.07
N GLU A 73 -0.58 -6.51 -14.33
CA GLU A 73 0.18 -6.03 -15.50
C GLU A 73 1.60 -6.60 -15.54
N ALA A 74 2.24 -6.73 -14.37
CA ALA A 74 3.56 -7.33 -14.26
C ALA A 74 3.55 -8.85 -14.52
N GLN A 75 2.50 -9.59 -14.15
CA GLN A 75 2.38 -11.01 -14.51
C GLN A 75 2.16 -11.20 -16.00
N ASP A 76 1.27 -10.40 -16.61
CA ASP A 76 0.97 -10.48 -18.04
C ASP A 76 2.24 -10.21 -18.86
N ALA A 77 2.98 -9.15 -18.52
CA ALA A 77 4.21 -8.79 -19.24
C ALA A 77 5.36 -9.81 -19.05
N LEU A 78 5.38 -10.63 -17.99
CA LEU A 78 6.33 -11.74 -17.86
C LEU A 78 6.07 -12.89 -18.85
N THR A 79 4.85 -12.97 -19.38
CA THR A 79 4.46 -13.96 -20.40
C THR A 79 4.58 -13.44 -21.83
N ASP A 80 5.01 -12.18 -22.01
CA ASP A 80 5.21 -11.58 -23.33
C ASP A 80 6.43 -12.21 -24.02
N THR A 81 6.20 -12.83 -25.17
CA THR A 81 7.23 -13.47 -25.99
C THR A 81 8.10 -12.47 -26.74
N HIS A 82 7.72 -11.20 -26.81
CA HIS A 82 8.42 -10.15 -27.52
C HIS A 82 8.52 -8.85 -26.69
N PRO A 83 9.26 -8.85 -25.57
CA PRO A 83 9.36 -7.69 -24.68
C PRO A 83 10.00 -6.50 -25.40
N ARG A 84 9.19 -5.49 -25.75
CA ARG A 84 9.63 -4.31 -26.53
C ARG A 84 10.27 -3.22 -25.67
N THR A 85 10.15 -3.30 -24.34
CA THR A 85 10.69 -2.34 -23.38
C THR A 85 11.14 -3.04 -22.10
N PRO A 86 12.18 -2.57 -21.39
CA PRO A 86 12.52 -3.08 -20.07
C PRO A 86 11.35 -2.80 -19.13
N MET A 87 10.84 -3.86 -18.46
CA MET A 87 9.67 -3.78 -17.57
C MET A 87 9.94 -2.79 -16.44
N TYR A 88 9.37 -1.59 -16.59
CA TYR A 88 9.12 -0.62 -15.53
C TYR A 88 10.33 -0.20 -14.67
N ASN A 89 11.53 0.02 -15.22
CA ASN A 89 12.57 0.73 -14.46
C ASN A 89 12.23 2.22 -14.32
N THR A 90 11.31 2.54 -13.42
CA THR A 90 10.75 3.87 -13.27
C THR A 90 10.95 4.38 -11.83
N PRO A 91 11.21 5.69 -11.65
CA PRO A 91 11.41 6.28 -10.31
C PRO A 91 10.25 6.07 -9.34
N HIS A 92 9.06 5.72 -9.83
CA HIS A 92 7.90 5.46 -8.99
C HIS A 92 7.95 4.10 -8.25
N GLN A 93 8.82 3.16 -8.65
CA GLN A 93 9.00 1.88 -7.95
C GLN A 93 9.37 2.06 -6.47
N GLY A 94 10.32 2.95 -6.18
CA GLY A 94 10.73 3.23 -4.79
C GLY A 94 9.69 4.02 -3.99
N ARG A 95 8.74 4.67 -4.65
CA ARG A 95 7.73 5.51 -3.99
C ARG A 95 6.55 4.70 -3.48
N VAL A 96 6.15 3.62 -4.17
CA VAL A 96 5.02 2.78 -3.78
C VAL A 96 5.13 2.27 -2.32
N PRO A 97 6.21 1.58 -1.90
CA PRO A 97 6.30 1.11 -0.52
C PRO A 97 6.33 2.26 0.51
N ARG A 98 6.94 3.41 0.16
CA ARG A 98 6.95 4.59 1.04
C ARG A 98 5.56 5.19 1.22
N ILE A 99 4.78 5.28 0.14
CA ILE A 99 3.39 5.73 0.18
C ILE A 99 2.56 4.75 1.02
N GLY A 100 2.75 3.44 0.85
CA GLY A 100 2.08 2.41 1.66
C GLY A 100 2.35 2.55 3.15
N VAL A 101 3.61 2.76 3.55
CA VAL A 101 3.97 3.01 4.96
C VAL A 101 3.35 4.31 5.46
N GLY A 102 3.41 5.39 4.67
CA GLY A 102 2.83 6.68 5.04
C GLY A 102 1.32 6.59 5.27
N LEU A 103 0.59 5.96 4.34
CA LEU A 103 -0.85 5.74 4.48
C LEU A 103 -1.19 4.87 5.68
N ALA A 104 -0.45 3.78 5.90
CA ALA A 104 -0.65 2.92 7.06
C ALA A 104 -0.40 3.64 8.39
N ALA A 105 0.64 4.47 8.46
CA ALA A 105 0.94 5.28 9.64
C ALA A 105 -0.17 6.32 9.91
N LEU A 106 -0.64 7.03 8.87
CA LEU A 106 -1.72 7.99 9.02
C LEU A 106 -3.03 7.31 9.46
N LEU A 107 -3.36 6.15 8.87
CA LEU A 107 -4.50 5.34 9.28
C LEU A 107 -4.37 4.90 10.74
N GLY A 108 -3.22 4.34 11.14
CA GLY A 108 -3.02 3.89 12.51
C GLY A 108 -3.06 5.03 13.54
N LEU A 109 -2.51 6.21 13.20
CA LEU A 109 -2.60 7.39 14.07
C LEU A 109 -4.02 7.91 14.19
N ALA A 110 -4.77 7.96 13.09
CA ALA A 110 -6.18 8.32 13.11
C ALA A 110 -6.98 7.32 13.96
N ASP A 111 -6.78 6.02 13.72
CA ASP A 111 -7.46 4.94 14.44
C ASP A 111 -7.18 4.99 15.95
N LEU A 112 -5.92 5.22 16.35
CA LEU A 112 -5.53 5.38 17.74
C LEU A 112 -6.16 6.62 18.39
N ALA A 113 -6.18 7.75 17.68
CA ALA A 113 -6.78 8.98 18.18
C ALA A 113 -8.30 8.81 18.47
N PHE A 114 -8.97 7.92 17.73
CA PHE A 114 -10.39 7.65 17.88
C PHE A 114 -10.72 6.49 18.81
N ALA A 115 -9.83 5.52 18.99
CA ALA A 115 -10.04 4.39 19.89
C ALA A 115 -10.40 4.79 21.34
N VAL A 116 -9.98 5.99 21.78
CA VAL A 116 -10.27 6.53 23.13
C VAL A 116 -11.71 7.08 23.24
N ALA A 117 -12.31 7.51 22.13
CA ALA A 117 -13.65 8.10 22.07
C ALA A 117 -14.69 7.19 21.40
N ALA A 118 -14.26 6.04 20.87
CA ALA A 118 -15.08 5.14 20.08
C ALA A 118 -16.03 4.28 20.92
N GLN A 119 -17.13 3.87 20.30
CA GLN A 119 -18.09 2.95 20.92
C GLN A 119 -17.58 1.51 20.94
N VAL A 120 -16.66 1.19 20.02
CA VAL A 120 -16.17 -0.16 19.77
C VAL A 120 -14.63 -0.24 19.83
N PRO A 121 -14.01 0.08 20.98
CA PRO A 121 -12.55 0.20 21.12
C PRO A 121 -11.78 -1.06 20.71
N PHE A 122 -12.38 -2.24 20.90
CA PHE A 122 -11.76 -3.51 20.50
C PHE A 122 -11.58 -3.63 18.97
N TRP A 123 -12.49 -3.07 18.18
CA TRP A 123 -12.43 -3.14 16.72
C TRP A 123 -11.32 -2.23 16.14
N HIS A 124 -10.95 -1.17 16.86
CA HIS A 124 -9.77 -0.35 16.55
C HIS A 124 -8.46 -1.10 16.82
N VAL A 125 -8.41 -2.02 17.79
CA VAL A 125 -7.20 -2.85 17.97
C VAL A 125 -6.93 -3.68 16.72
N ALA A 126 -7.97 -4.25 16.12
CA ALA A 126 -7.84 -4.97 14.84
C ALA A 126 -7.46 -4.02 13.69
N GLY A 127 -7.99 -2.79 13.66
CA GLY A 127 -7.61 -1.74 12.70
C GLY A 127 -6.11 -1.40 12.76
N LEU A 128 -5.60 -1.15 13.98
CA LEU A 128 -4.18 -0.93 14.25
C LEU A 128 -3.31 -2.11 13.81
N LEU A 129 -3.74 -3.34 14.08
CA LEU A 129 -3.02 -4.54 13.63
C LEU A 129 -2.95 -4.61 12.10
N LEU A 130 -4.06 -4.35 11.40
CA LEU A 130 -4.11 -4.33 9.94
C LEU A 130 -3.18 -3.24 9.36
N ALA A 131 -3.23 -2.04 9.90
CA ALA A 131 -2.32 -0.96 9.51
C ALA A 131 -0.84 -1.34 9.74
N GLY A 132 -0.53 -1.95 10.88
CA GLY A 132 0.81 -2.47 11.18
C GLY A 132 1.28 -3.55 10.20
N LEU A 133 0.38 -4.45 9.79
CA LEU A 133 0.67 -5.48 8.78
C LEU A 133 0.93 -4.87 7.40
N VAL A 134 0.16 -3.86 6.98
CA VAL A 134 0.41 -3.12 5.73
C VAL A 134 1.78 -2.45 5.77
N ALA A 135 2.10 -1.73 6.84
CA ALA A 135 3.39 -1.05 6.99
C ALA A 135 4.55 -2.07 6.96
N ARG A 136 4.43 -3.16 7.72
CA ARG A 136 5.42 -4.26 7.73
C ARG A 136 5.61 -4.85 6.33
N GLN A 137 4.52 -5.10 5.62
CA GLN A 137 4.57 -5.69 4.28
C GLN A 137 5.18 -4.73 3.26
N ALA A 138 4.83 -3.44 3.32
CA ALA A 138 5.43 -2.41 2.47
C ALA A 138 6.94 -2.28 2.70
N LEU A 139 7.41 -2.38 3.96
CA LEU A 139 8.84 -2.35 4.29
C LEU A 139 9.62 -3.59 3.82
N ARG A 140 8.95 -4.73 3.63
CA ARG A 140 9.56 -5.94 3.07
C ARG A 140 9.81 -5.83 1.57
N ILE A 141 9.05 -4.99 0.89
CA ILE A 141 9.24 -4.70 -0.53
C ILE A 141 10.38 -3.70 -0.66
N ARG A 142 11.58 -4.22 -0.96
CA ARG A 142 12.74 -3.39 -1.27
C ARG A 142 12.89 -3.29 -2.79
N PRO A 143 12.90 -2.08 -3.37
CA PRO A 143 13.41 -1.91 -4.73
C PRO A 143 14.85 -2.40 -4.76
N GLU A 144 15.26 -3.08 -5.83
CA GLU A 144 16.69 -3.29 -6.07
C GLU A 144 17.37 -1.92 -6.10
N ARG A 145 18.38 -1.75 -5.26
CA ARG A 145 19.11 -0.50 -5.14
C ARG A 145 19.92 -0.33 -6.43
N SER A 146 19.55 0.63 -7.28
CA SER A 146 20.48 1.06 -8.33
C SER A 146 21.71 1.61 -7.60
N GLU A 147 22.89 1.04 -7.86
CA GLU A 147 24.14 1.29 -7.11
C GLU A 147 24.68 2.74 -7.14
N ASP A 148 23.90 3.72 -7.64
CA ASP A 148 24.35 5.10 -7.88
C ASP A 148 23.79 6.15 -6.88
N GLU A 149 23.20 5.75 -5.75
CA GLU A 149 22.88 6.69 -4.65
C GLU A 149 23.98 6.67 -3.55
N PHE A 150 25.22 7.02 -3.91
CA PHE A 150 26.26 7.56 -3.00
C PHE A 150 27.24 8.45 -3.76
#